data_AF-A0AAW7QUQ3-F1
#
_entry.id   AF-A0AAW7QUQ3-F1
#
_cell.length_a   1.000
_cell.length_b   1.000
_cell.length_c   1.000
_cell.angle_alpha   90.00
_cell.angle_beta   90.00
_cell.angle_gamma   90.00
#
_symmetry.space_group_name_H-M   'P 1'
#
loop_
_entity.id
_entity.type
_entity.pdbx_description
1 polymer ?
#
loop_
_entity_poly.entity_id
_entity_poly.type
_entity_poly.pdbx_seq_one_letter_code
_entity_poly.pdbx_strand_id
1 'polypeptide(L)'
;MNEVDLASLVSRKLQEVGFVITDNHSLYPPILDKAGLRQIHEPAAQQELVTQQDWLEQNLHKYLQYFACGDEVVPERIDPILVEVTKKQHHDLFRVARLLWSLPFSKGYGRRLRFLLIDQANNKLIGLLALQSPPLSFPARDRLFQYPPGRKTELVNQTMDIQTLGAVPPYDYLLGGKLVALVAASNEVRQRYWQKYVGRMTEMERRILPPHLVALTTTSAFGRSSLYNRLKYRDVAIAESLGYTEGYGTFHLMELYPLFREFLESQGISTYGGFGTGPRRKWQTMVRALERLGFSAEFLRHGIKREVFLFRLIDNLEAYMEGRDTTPVYRNLPFSDLVAWWRERWLLPRVERVHEWKEWRNEEIKNRLRIGQDKVAEVIL
;
A
#
# COMPACT_ATOMS: atom_id res chain seq x y z
N MET A 1 4.01 25.15 -22.98
CA MET A 1 5.14 25.41 -22.05
C MET A 1 6.43 25.07 -22.79
N ASN A 2 7.42 25.95 -22.80
CA ASN A 2 8.69 25.65 -23.47
C ASN A 2 9.63 24.84 -22.52
N GLU A 3 10.75 24.34 -23.05
CA GLU A 3 11.71 23.52 -22.29
C GLU A 3 12.27 24.24 -21.05
N VAL A 4 12.57 25.55 -21.18
CA VAL A 4 13.14 26.40 -20.13
C VAL A 4 12.13 26.61 -18.99
N ASP A 5 10.86 26.82 -19.33
CA ASP A 5 9.77 26.98 -18.36
C ASP A 5 9.60 25.69 -17.53
N LEU A 6 9.60 24.53 -18.21
CA LEU A 6 9.45 23.24 -17.55
C LEU A 6 10.66 22.92 -16.65
N ALA A 7 11.89 23.20 -17.12
CA ALA A 7 13.09 23.03 -16.31
C ALA A 7 13.08 23.93 -15.06
N SER A 8 12.60 25.17 -15.20
CA SER A 8 12.44 26.10 -14.08
C SER A 8 11.42 25.60 -13.06
N LEU A 9 10.31 25.02 -13.55
CA LEU A 9 9.27 24.43 -12.70
C LEU A 9 9.78 23.19 -11.94
N VAL A 10 10.55 22.32 -12.59
CA VAL A 10 11.20 21.16 -11.95
C VAL A 10 12.13 21.63 -10.83
N SER A 11 12.97 22.63 -11.09
CA SER A 11 13.91 23.17 -10.10
C SER A 11 13.18 23.73 -8.87
N ARG A 12 12.12 24.51 -9.10
CA ARG A 12 11.28 25.06 -8.04
C ARG A 12 10.65 23.93 -7.20
N LYS A 13 10.08 22.92 -7.85
CA LYS A 13 9.43 21.81 -7.14
C LYS A 13 10.41 20.99 -6.31
N LEU A 14 11.62 20.77 -6.80
CA LEU A 14 12.68 20.11 -6.03
C LEU A 14 13.06 20.91 -4.78
N GLN A 15 13.21 22.23 -4.92
CA GLN A 15 13.49 23.13 -3.78
C GLN A 15 12.34 23.13 -2.75
N GLU A 16 11.08 23.18 -3.20
CA GLU A 16 9.89 23.10 -2.33
C GLU A 16 9.86 21.81 -1.50
N VAL A 17 10.30 20.68 -2.08
CA VAL A 17 10.37 19.39 -1.39
C VAL A 17 11.61 19.28 -0.49
N GLY A 18 12.50 20.28 -0.50
CA GLY A 18 13.66 20.36 0.37
C GLY A 18 14.94 19.73 -0.18
N PHE A 19 15.03 19.52 -1.50
CA PHE A 19 16.29 19.13 -2.12
C PHE A 19 17.29 20.29 -2.09
N VAL A 20 18.51 20.04 -1.59
CA VAL A 20 19.59 21.03 -1.59
C VAL A 20 20.41 20.89 -2.87
N ILE A 21 20.20 21.83 -3.81
CA ILE A 21 20.98 21.91 -5.05
C ILE A 21 22.28 22.64 -4.73
N THR A 22 23.42 21.95 -4.76
CA THR A 22 24.74 22.59 -4.63
C THR A 22 25.21 23.13 -5.98
N ASP A 23 26.18 24.05 -5.95
CA ASP A 23 26.79 24.68 -7.13
C ASP A 23 27.44 23.66 -8.09
N ASN A 24 27.76 22.45 -7.61
CA ASN A 24 28.29 21.34 -8.40
C ASN A 24 27.20 20.37 -8.90
N HIS A 25 25.93 20.78 -8.90
CA HIS A 25 24.76 19.94 -9.21
C HIS A 25 24.65 18.65 -8.38
N SER A 26 25.39 18.56 -7.26
CA SER A 26 25.31 17.46 -6.32
C SER A 26 24.19 17.72 -5.33
N LEU A 27 23.41 16.68 -5.01
CA LEU A 27 22.13 16.83 -4.32
C LEU A 27 22.00 15.88 -3.14
N TYR A 28 21.61 16.46 -2.00
CA TYR A 28 21.25 15.74 -0.80
C TYR A 28 19.73 15.68 -0.69
N PRO A 29 19.14 14.49 -0.48
CA PRO A 29 17.71 14.39 -0.20
C PRO A 29 17.39 15.10 1.12
N PRO A 30 16.16 15.62 1.29
CA PRO A 30 15.74 16.24 2.53
C PRO A 30 15.82 15.24 3.71
N ILE A 31 16.31 15.68 4.87
CA ILE A 31 16.20 14.92 6.12
C ILE A 31 14.80 15.19 6.67
N LEU A 32 13.91 14.22 6.54
CA LEU A 32 12.52 14.37 6.92
C LEU A 32 12.19 13.51 8.13
N ASP A 33 11.54 14.11 9.12
CA ASP A 33 10.87 13.37 10.18
C ASP A 33 9.50 12.84 9.70
N LYS A 34 8.79 12.09 10.53
CA LYS A 34 7.48 11.52 10.15
C LYS A 34 6.44 12.59 9.81
N ALA A 35 6.55 13.79 10.36
CA ALA A 35 5.64 14.89 10.06
C ALA A 35 5.93 15.43 8.64
N GLY A 36 7.20 15.67 8.30
CA GLY A 36 7.63 16.05 6.95
C GLY A 36 7.26 15.00 5.90
N LEU A 37 7.33 13.70 6.24
CA LEU A 37 6.87 12.63 5.33
C LEU A 37 5.37 12.69 5.02
N ARG A 38 4.55 13.11 5.98
CA ARG A 38 3.10 13.28 5.78
C ARG A 38 2.82 14.48 4.90
N GLN A 39 3.51 15.60 5.13
CA GLN A 39 3.38 16.82 4.32
C GLN A 39 3.68 16.56 2.84
N ILE A 40 4.70 15.76 2.51
CA ILE A 40 5.03 15.50 1.10
C ILE A 40 3.96 14.63 0.40
N HIS A 41 3.25 13.78 1.15
CA HIS A 41 2.14 12.99 0.60
C HIS A 41 0.81 13.74 0.57
N GLU A 42 0.68 14.84 1.33
CA GLU A 42 -0.55 15.59 1.48
C GLU A 42 -1.10 16.13 0.14
N PRO A 43 -0.31 16.78 -0.74
CA PRO A 43 -0.82 17.26 -2.03
C PRO A 43 -1.44 16.16 -2.88
N ALA A 44 -0.76 15.01 -2.99
CA ALA A 44 -1.25 13.87 -3.75
C ALA A 44 -2.50 13.23 -3.14
N ALA A 45 -2.62 13.22 -1.81
CA ALA A 45 -3.81 12.71 -1.11
C ALA A 45 -4.99 13.69 -1.27
N GLN A 46 -4.76 15.00 -1.18
CA GLN A 46 -5.76 16.04 -1.41
C GLN A 46 -6.26 16.01 -2.85
N GLN A 47 -5.37 15.91 -3.84
CA GLN A 47 -5.75 15.81 -5.26
C GLN A 47 -6.63 14.59 -5.54
N GLU A 48 -6.31 13.43 -4.96
CA GLU A 48 -7.17 12.24 -5.06
C GLU A 48 -8.54 12.51 -4.42
N LEU A 49 -8.58 13.17 -3.26
CA LEU A 49 -9.82 13.49 -2.58
C LEU A 49 -10.66 14.50 -3.36
N VAL A 50 -10.06 15.52 -4.00
CA VAL A 50 -10.73 16.46 -4.94
C VAL A 50 -11.36 15.67 -6.08
N THR A 51 -10.59 14.76 -6.70
CA THR A 51 -11.06 13.93 -7.81
C THR A 51 -12.25 13.03 -7.42
N GLN A 52 -12.38 12.68 -6.14
CA GLN A 52 -13.47 11.84 -5.64
C GLN A 52 -14.63 12.64 -5.01
N GLN A 53 -14.59 13.99 -4.94
CA GLN A 53 -15.60 14.78 -4.23
C GLN A 53 -17.02 14.54 -4.76
N ASP A 54 -17.26 14.71 -6.06
CA ASP A 54 -18.60 14.51 -6.66
C ASP A 54 -19.16 13.12 -6.35
N TRP A 55 -18.28 12.11 -6.39
CA TRP A 55 -18.68 10.73 -6.08
C TRP A 55 -19.01 10.57 -4.59
N LEU A 56 -18.22 11.18 -3.69
CA LEU A 56 -18.44 11.15 -2.25
C LEU A 56 -19.73 11.85 -1.86
N GLU A 57 -20.02 13.03 -2.41
CA GLU A 57 -21.27 13.76 -2.14
C GLU A 57 -22.51 12.91 -2.45
N GLN A 58 -22.49 12.20 -3.58
CA GLN A 58 -23.60 11.38 -4.03
C GLN A 58 -23.74 10.05 -3.27
N ASN A 59 -22.66 9.52 -2.68
CA ASN A 59 -22.62 8.12 -2.23
C ASN A 59 -22.24 7.92 -0.77
N LEU A 60 -21.52 8.86 -0.13
CA LEU A 60 -20.96 8.67 1.22
C LEU A 60 -22.03 8.29 2.26
N HIS A 61 -23.21 8.93 2.20
CA HIS A 61 -24.32 8.63 3.12
C HIS A 61 -24.73 7.15 3.13
N LYS A 62 -24.60 6.44 2.00
CA LYS A 62 -24.94 5.01 1.87
C LYS A 62 -23.94 4.13 2.61
N TYR A 63 -22.70 4.60 2.76
CA TYR A 63 -21.59 3.80 3.30
C TYR A 63 -21.23 4.13 4.74
N LEU A 64 -21.65 5.30 5.26
CA LEU A 64 -21.36 5.68 6.65
C LEU A 64 -21.88 4.69 7.68
N GLN A 65 -23.02 4.04 7.41
CA GLN A 65 -23.59 3.01 8.29
C GLN A 65 -22.65 1.83 8.57
N TYR A 66 -21.66 1.57 7.69
CA TYR A 66 -20.67 0.52 7.87
C TYR A 66 -19.49 0.93 8.76
N PHE A 67 -19.40 2.18 9.18
CA PHE A 67 -18.39 2.64 10.12
C PHE A 67 -19.02 2.75 11.51
N ALA A 68 -18.35 2.18 12.51
CA ALA A 68 -18.89 2.15 13.86
C ALA A 68 -18.78 3.52 14.52
N CYS A 69 -19.76 3.85 15.37
CA CYS A 69 -19.55 4.73 16.50
C CYS A 69 -18.90 3.95 17.65
N GLY A 70 -18.23 4.65 18.56
CA GLY A 70 -17.52 4.02 19.68
C GLY A 70 -18.42 3.21 20.61
N ASP A 71 -19.65 3.66 20.81
CA ASP A 71 -20.69 3.00 21.61
C ASP A 71 -21.28 1.74 20.97
N GLU A 72 -21.12 1.55 19.66
CA GLU A 72 -21.49 0.32 18.94
C GLU A 72 -20.45 -0.80 19.09
N VAL A 73 -19.27 -0.52 19.65
CA VAL A 73 -18.18 -1.49 19.81
C VAL A 73 -18.15 -2.04 21.23
N VAL A 74 -18.41 -3.34 21.36
CA VAL A 74 -18.21 -4.09 22.61
C VAL A 74 -16.94 -4.93 22.45
N PRO A 75 -15.78 -4.52 23.01
CA PRO A 75 -14.48 -5.13 22.71
C PRO A 75 -14.43 -6.65 22.91
N GLU A 76 -15.06 -7.15 23.97
CA GLU A 76 -15.07 -8.58 24.32
C GLU A 76 -15.89 -9.41 23.32
N ARG A 77 -16.77 -8.76 22.56
CA ARG A 77 -17.67 -9.39 21.58
C ARG A 77 -17.24 -9.20 20.14
N ILE A 78 -16.18 -8.43 19.84
CA ILE A 78 -15.70 -8.20 18.47
C ILE A 78 -15.47 -9.56 17.80
N ASP A 79 -16.17 -9.81 16.69
CA ASP A 79 -16.16 -11.09 15.98
C ASP A 79 -15.80 -10.88 14.50
N PRO A 80 -14.50 -10.78 14.16
CA PRO A 80 -14.05 -10.43 12.82
C PRO A 80 -14.34 -11.55 11.81
N ILE A 81 -14.73 -11.19 10.58
CA ILE A 81 -14.75 -12.07 9.41
C ILE A 81 -14.04 -11.44 8.21
N LEU A 82 -13.55 -12.29 7.32
CA LEU A 82 -13.00 -11.90 6.03
C LEU A 82 -14.06 -11.95 4.92
N VAL A 83 -14.34 -10.79 4.33
CA VAL A 83 -15.24 -10.67 3.17
C VAL A 83 -14.43 -10.29 1.93
N GLU A 84 -14.41 -11.14 0.91
CA GLU A 84 -13.75 -10.79 -0.36
C GLU A 84 -14.50 -9.63 -1.06
N VAL A 85 -13.74 -8.67 -1.56
CA VAL A 85 -14.28 -7.54 -2.33
C VAL A 85 -14.56 -8.01 -3.76
N THR A 86 -15.81 -8.41 -3.98
CA THR A 86 -16.32 -8.88 -5.28
C THR A 86 -17.52 -8.08 -5.76
N LYS A 87 -18.37 -7.58 -4.85
CA LYS A 87 -19.57 -6.79 -5.15
C LYS A 87 -19.24 -5.31 -5.27
N LYS A 88 -20.01 -4.58 -6.09
CA LYS A 88 -19.90 -3.11 -6.24
C LYS A 88 -19.92 -2.40 -4.87
N GLN A 89 -20.84 -2.79 -3.99
CA GLN A 89 -20.92 -2.26 -2.63
C GLN A 89 -19.62 -2.44 -1.84
N HIS A 90 -18.96 -3.61 -1.93
CA HIS A 90 -17.68 -3.84 -1.25
C HIS A 90 -16.59 -2.94 -1.83
N HIS A 91 -16.56 -2.78 -3.16
CA HIS A 91 -15.59 -1.92 -3.83
C HIS A 91 -15.73 -0.45 -3.42
N ASP A 92 -16.96 0.02 -3.31
CA ASP A 92 -17.26 1.40 -2.93
C ASP A 92 -17.01 1.65 -1.43
N LEU A 93 -17.35 0.70 -0.55
CA LEU A 93 -16.97 0.76 0.86
C LEU A 93 -15.45 0.75 1.04
N PHE A 94 -14.73 -0.11 0.32
CA PHE A 94 -13.27 -0.14 0.30
C PHE A 94 -12.70 1.22 -0.12
N ARG A 95 -13.30 1.87 -1.13
CA ARG A 95 -12.89 3.20 -1.60
C ARG A 95 -13.05 4.25 -0.50
N VAL A 96 -14.22 4.36 0.11
CA VAL A 96 -14.49 5.32 1.20
C VAL A 96 -13.50 5.12 2.33
N ALA A 97 -13.36 3.88 2.82
CA ALA A 97 -12.45 3.57 3.91
C ALA A 97 -10.99 3.90 3.58
N ARG A 98 -10.59 3.68 2.33
CA ARG A 98 -9.21 3.94 1.90
C ARG A 98 -8.89 5.43 1.79
N LEU A 99 -9.88 6.27 1.49
CA LEU A 99 -9.73 7.73 1.42
C LEU A 99 -9.49 8.36 2.80
N LEU A 100 -9.72 7.63 3.91
CA LEU A 100 -9.43 8.11 5.26
C LEU A 100 -7.94 8.13 5.63
N TRP A 101 -7.08 7.53 4.80
CA TRP A 101 -5.66 7.40 5.11
C TRP A 101 -4.81 8.36 4.29
N SER A 102 -3.77 8.91 4.92
CA SER A 102 -2.91 9.96 4.34
C SER A 102 -2.05 9.54 3.16
N LEU A 103 -1.95 8.24 2.85
CA LEU A 103 -1.26 7.79 1.64
C LEU A 103 -2.23 7.85 0.44
N PRO A 104 -1.82 8.34 -0.74
CA PRO A 104 -2.69 8.38 -1.90
C PRO A 104 -3.18 6.98 -2.30
N PHE A 105 -4.42 6.90 -2.79
CA PHE A 105 -5.01 5.65 -3.23
C PHE A 105 -4.36 5.17 -4.53
N SER A 106 -4.15 3.86 -4.66
CA SER A 106 -3.75 3.26 -5.93
C SER A 106 -4.62 2.05 -6.24
N LYS A 107 -4.94 1.84 -7.51
CA LYS A 107 -5.79 0.70 -7.95
C LYS A 107 -5.08 -0.66 -7.88
N GLY A 108 -3.78 -0.66 -7.62
CA GLY A 108 -2.90 -1.82 -7.67
C GLY A 108 -2.76 -2.37 -9.09
N TYR A 109 -1.84 -3.30 -9.30
CA TYR A 109 -1.57 -3.86 -10.63
C TYR A 109 -1.43 -5.38 -10.61
N GLY A 110 -1.58 -5.98 -11.79
CA GLY A 110 -1.52 -7.44 -11.96
C GLY A 110 -2.61 -8.16 -11.17
N ARG A 111 -2.22 -9.23 -10.48
CA ARG A 111 -3.11 -10.00 -9.61
C ARG A 111 -3.54 -9.14 -8.45
N ARG A 112 -4.81 -9.21 -8.09
CA ARG A 112 -5.41 -8.41 -7.03
C ARG A 112 -6.37 -9.25 -6.21
N LEU A 113 -6.17 -9.20 -4.90
CA LEU A 113 -7.05 -9.83 -3.92
C LEU A 113 -7.32 -8.80 -2.83
N ARG A 114 -8.59 -8.56 -2.52
CA ARG A 114 -9.00 -7.51 -1.58
C ARG A 114 -10.02 -8.07 -0.62
N PHE A 115 -9.89 -7.68 0.64
CA PHE A 115 -10.77 -8.09 1.70
C PHE A 115 -11.20 -6.89 2.52
N LEU A 116 -12.46 -6.94 2.94
CA LEU A 116 -12.97 -6.17 4.07
C LEU A 116 -12.88 -7.08 5.30
N LEU A 117 -12.40 -6.54 6.40
CA LEU A 117 -12.51 -7.19 7.70
C LEU A 117 -13.72 -6.58 8.41
N ILE A 118 -14.77 -7.37 8.63
CA ILE A 118 -16.05 -6.92 9.20
C ILE A 118 -16.22 -7.53 10.57
N ASP A 119 -16.63 -6.74 11.55
CA ASP A 119 -17.08 -7.23 12.85
C ASP A 119 -18.52 -7.71 12.73
N GLN A 120 -18.77 -9.01 12.91
CA GLN A 120 -20.12 -9.58 12.83
C GLN A 120 -21.00 -9.14 14.00
N ALA A 121 -20.41 -8.78 15.15
CA ALA A 121 -21.18 -8.41 16.34
C ALA A 121 -21.99 -7.13 16.14
N ASN A 122 -21.53 -6.23 15.27
CA ASN A 122 -22.21 -4.96 14.95
C ASN A 122 -22.32 -4.66 13.45
N ASN A 123 -21.85 -5.56 12.58
CA ASN A 123 -21.80 -5.42 11.12
C ASN A 123 -20.98 -4.21 10.62
N LYS A 124 -19.96 -3.78 11.37
CA LYS A 124 -19.12 -2.62 11.02
C LYS A 124 -17.76 -3.03 10.47
N LEU A 125 -17.18 -2.16 9.68
CA LEU A 125 -15.87 -2.32 9.07
C LEU A 125 -14.78 -2.13 10.12
N ILE A 126 -13.96 -3.16 10.32
CA ILE A 126 -12.74 -3.11 11.13
C ILE A 126 -11.59 -2.53 10.29
N GLY A 127 -11.41 -3.01 9.06
CA GLY A 127 -10.25 -2.64 8.26
C GLY A 127 -10.20 -3.23 6.87
N LEU A 128 -9.14 -2.89 6.15
CA LEU A 128 -8.92 -3.26 4.75
C LEU A 128 -7.64 -4.06 4.57
N LEU A 129 -7.68 -5.10 3.74
CA LEU A 129 -6.51 -5.80 3.22
C LEU A 129 -6.57 -5.81 1.69
N ALA A 130 -5.51 -5.36 1.01
CA ALA A 130 -5.32 -5.56 -0.42
C ALA A 130 -3.95 -6.12 -0.72
N LEU A 131 -3.94 -7.19 -1.51
CA LEU A 131 -2.76 -7.80 -2.09
C LEU A 131 -2.69 -7.47 -3.58
N GLN A 132 -1.47 -7.25 -4.07
CA GLN A 132 -1.20 -7.06 -5.50
C GLN A 132 -0.01 -7.92 -5.99
N SER A 133 0.17 -8.01 -7.31
CA SER A 133 1.39 -8.60 -7.87
C SER A 133 2.64 -7.83 -7.39
N PRO A 134 3.70 -8.52 -6.97
CA PRO A 134 4.92 -7.88 -6.55
C PRO A 134 5.72 -7.38 -7.77
N PRO A 135 6.59 -6.38 -7.63
CA PRO A 135 7.56 -6.07 -8.66
C PRO A 135 8.56 -7.23 -8.83
N LEU A 136 8.93 -7.55 -10.07
CA LEU A 136 9.90 -8.60 -10.37
C LEU A 136 11.28 -8.31 -9.76
N SER A 137 11.66 -7.02 -9.70
CA SER A 137 12.88 -6.57 -9.03
C SER A 137 12.53 -5.77 -7.78
N PHE A 138 12.93 -6.31 -6.63
CA PHE A 138 12.81 -5.65 -5.33
C PHE A 138 14.01 -6.02 -4.46
N PRO A 139 15.07 -5.18 -4.43
CA PRO A 139 16.36 -5.55 -3.85
C PRO A 139 16.28 -6.08 -2.41
N ALA A 140 15.44 -5.49 -1.55
CA ALA A 140 15.31 -5.92 -0.16
C ALA A 140 14.83 -7.37 -0.03
N ARG A 141 13.91 -7.81 -0.90
CA ARG A 141 13.47 -9.22 -0.99
C ARG A 141 14.49 -10.07 -1.73
N ASP A 142 14.94 -9.60 -2.87
CA ASP A 142 15.75 -10.41 -3.80
C ASP A 142 17.11 -10.81 -3.21
N ARG A 143 17.65 -10.02 -2.27
CA ARG A 143 18.89 -10.35 -1.54
C ARG A 143 18.78 -11.58 -0.63
N LEU A 144 17.55 -12.04 -0.32
CA LEU A 144 17.34 -13.21 0.53
C LEU A 144 17.52 -14.54 -0.21
N PHE A 145 17.45 -14.53 -1.55
CA PHE A 145 17.29 -15.75 -2.32
C PHE A 145 18.29 -15.82 -3.47
N GLN A 146 18.92 -16.98 -3.61
CA GLN A 146 19.67 -17.32 -4.81
C GLN A 146 18.75 -18.04 -5.79
N TYR A 147 17.99 -17.27 -6.58
CA TYR A 147 17.05 -17.84 -7.54
C TYR A 147 17.75 -18.74 -8.57
N PRO A 148 17.19 -19.91 -8.90
CA PRO A 148 17.68 -20.72 -10.01
C PRO A 148 17.67 -19.93 -11.33
N PRO A 149 18.64 -20.16 -12.23
CA PRO A 149 18.69 -19.51 -13.54
C PRO A 149 17.36 -19.60 -14.29
N GLY A 150 16.84 -18.46 -14.75
CA GLY A 150 15.58 -18.38 -15.51
C GLY A 150 14.29 -18.56 -14.69
N ARG A 151 14.34 -18.91 -13.40
CA ARG A 151 13.13 -19.21 -12.60
C ARG A 151 12.65 -18.07 -11.71
N LYS A 152 13.39 -16.97 -11.60
CA LYS A 152 13.02 -15.82 -10.75
C LYS A 152 11.59 -15.33 -10.99
N THR A 153 11.19 -15.14 -12.25
CA THR A 153 9.84 -14.66 -12.58
C THR A 153 8.75 -15.61 -12.10
N GLU A 154 8.94 -16.92 -12.30
CA GLU A 154 8.01 -17.95 -11.84
C GLU A 154 7.87 -17.92 -10.32
N LEU A 155 8.98 -17.91 -9.58
CA LEU A 155 9.02 -17.96 -8.12
C LEU A 155 8.52 -16.67 -7.45
N VAL A 156 8.90 -15.50 -7.98
CA VAL A 156 8.38 -14.20 -7.49
C VAL A 156 6.88 -14.11 -7.74
N ASN A 157 6.38 -14.67 -8.83
CA ASN A 157 4.94 -14.78 -9.06
C ASN A 157 4.25 -15.78 -8.11
N GLN A 158 4.92 -16.43 -7.16
CA GLN A 158 4.27 -17.17 -6.08
C GLN A 158 4.18 -16.36 -4.78
N THR A 159 4.49 -15.05 -4.85
CA THR A 159 4.38 -14.09 -3.76
C THR A 159 3.40 -12.97 -4.12
N MET A 160 2.98 -12.18 -3.14
CA MET A 160 2.21 -10.94 -3.35
C MET A 160 2.72 -9.80 -2.48
N ASP A 161 2.50 -8.57 -2.92
CA ASP A 161 2.71 -7.41 -2.08
C ASP A 161 1.42 -7.03 -1.36
N ILE A 162 1.51 -6.76 -0.06
CA ILE A 162 0.45 -6.07 0.68
C ILE A 162 0.49 -4.60 0.26
N GLN A 163 -0.49 -4.23 -0.56
CA GLN A 163 -0.68 -2.89 -1.10
C GLN A 163 -1.40 -1.96 -0.12
N THR A 164 -2.36 -2.49 0.64
CA THR A 164 -3.20 -1.73 1.56
C THR A 164 -3.46 -2.59 2.78
N LEU A 165 -3.15 -2.05 3.95
CA LEU A 165 -3.37 -2.74 5.21
C LEU A 165 -3.57 -1.72 6.33
N GLY A 166 -4.66 -1.86 7.07
CA GLY A 166 -4.94 -1.00 8.20
C GLY A 166 -6.38 -1.14 8.67
N ALA A 167 -6.63 -0.60 9.86
CA ALA A 167 -7.97 -0.47 10.41
C ALA A 167 -8.54 0.92 10.17
N VAL A 168 -9.85 1.03 10.29
CA VAL A 168 -10.59 2.30 10.28
C VAL A 168 -11.06 2.62 11.70
N PRO A 169 -11.32 3.89 12.01
CA PRO A 169 -11.93 4.27 13.28
C PRO A 169 -13.29 3.59 13.54
N PRO A 170 -13.59 3.22 14.79
CA PRO A 170 -12.76 3.36 15.99
C PRO A 170 -11.79 2.18 16.22
N TYR A 171 -11.78 1.17 15.35
CA TYR A 171 -10.96 -0.04 15.52
C TYR A 171 -9.45 0.23 15.42
N ASP A 172 -9.02 1.31 14.78
CA ASP A 172 -7.61 1.72 14.73
C ASP A 172 -7.07 2.12 16.12
N TYR A 173 -7.86 2.81 16.95
CA TYR A 173 -7.55 3.08 18.36
C TYR A 173 -7.37 1.78 19.17
N LEU A 174 -8.11 0.74 18.80
CA LEU A 174 -8.13 -0.60 19.40
C LEU A 174 -7.11 -1.56 18.78
N LEU A 175 -6.09 -1.04 18.06
CA LEU A 175 -5.04 -1.85 17.42
C LEU A 175 -5.57 -2.85 16.38
N GLY A 176 -6.75 -2.60 15.79
CA GLY A 176 -7.31 -3.41 14.71
C GLY A 176 -6.40 -3.52 13.49
N GLY A 177 -5.50 -2.55 13.27
CA GLY A 177 -4.48 -2.67 12.23
C GLY A 177 -3.60 -3.91 12.42
N LYS A 178 -3.24 -4.25 13.67
CA LYS A 178 -2.44 -5.46 13.97
C LYS A 178 -3.23 -6.73 13.69
N LEU A 179 -4.54 -6.72 13.93
CA LEU A 179 -5.41 -7.82 13.54
C LEU A 179 -5.37 -8.04 12.03
N VAL A 180 -5.57 -6.98 11.25
CA VAL A 180 -5.52 -7.07 9.77
C VAL A 180 -4.13 -7.57 9.31
N ALA A 181 -3.06 -7.15 9.98
CA ALA A 181 -1.69 -7.60 9.70
C ALA A 181 -1.49 -9.08 10.00
N LEU A 182 -1.98 -9.59 11.14
CA LEU A 182 -1.97 -11.03 11.42
C LEU A 182 -2.76 -11.80 10.38
N VAL A 183 -3.99 -11.37 10.12
CA VAL A 183 -4.93 -12.02 9.21
C VAL A 183 -4.40 -12.08 7.77
N ALA A 184 -3.55 -11.15 7.35
CA ALA A 184 -2.88 -11.22 6.06
C ALA A 184 -2.07 -12.52 5.88
N ALA A 185 -1.54 -13.09 6.97
CA ALA A 185 -0.79 -14.35 6.98
C ALA A 185 -1.68 -15.60 7.19
N SER A 186 -2.99 -15.44 7.31
CA SER A 186 -3.90 -16.54 7.62
C SER A 186 -4.00 -17.61 6.53
N ASN A 187 -4.38 -18.82 6.94
CA ASN A 187 -4.72 -19.92 6.04
C ASN A 187 -5.79 -19.52 5.01
N GLU A 188 -6.77 -18.73 5.44
CA GLU A 188 -7.95 -18.33 4.71
C GLU A 188 -7.58 -17.39 3.56
N VAL A 189 -6.69 -16.43 3.79
CA VAL A 189 -6.15 -15.58 2.71
C VAL A 189 -5.41 -16.41 1.67
N ARG A 190 -4.57 -17.36 2.12
CA ARG A 190 -3.85 -18.29 1.23
C ARG A 190 -4.81 -19.17 0.43
N GLN A 191 -5.84 -19.72 1.06
CA GLN A 191 -6.85 -20.54 0.40
C GLN A 191 -7.66 -19.74 -0.64
N ARG A 192 -8.07 -18.51 -0.32
CA ARG A 192 -8.75 -17.62 -1.28
C ARG A 192 -7.87 -17.30 -2.48
N TYR A 193 -6.58 -17.05 -2.26
CA TYR A 193 -5.63 -16.88 -3.36
C TYR A 193 -5.56 -18.14 -4.24
N TRP A 194 -5.41 -19.32 -3.64
CA TRP A 194 -5.35 -20.58 -4.39
C TRP A 194 -6.61 -20.77 -5.24
N GLN A 195 -7.80 -20.60 -4.65
CA GLN A 195 -9.09 -20.73 -5.35
C GLN A 195 -9.22 -19.76 -6.53
N LYS A 196 -8.69 -18.55 -6.40
CA LYS A 196 -8.78 -17.51 -7.44
C LYS A 196 -7.81 -17.73 -8.60
N TYR A 197 -6.70 -18.42 -8.37
CA TYR A 197 -5.59 -18.50 -9.32
C TYR A 197 -5.24 -19.92 -9.78
N VAL A 198 -5.81 -20.97 -9.17
CA VAL A 198 -5.66 -22.35 -9.65
C VAL A 198 -6.13 -22.47 -11.11
N GLY A 199 -5.29 -23.10 -11.93
CA GLY A 199 -5.57 -23.30 -13.36
C GLY A 199 -5.61 -22.03 -14.21
N ARG A 200 -5.33 -20.85 -13.65
CA ARG A 200 -5.41 -19.59 -14.39
C ARG A 200 -4.19 -19.43 -15.30
N MET A 201 -4.46 -19.23 -16.59
CA MET A 201 -3.43 -18.93 -17.58
C MET A 201 -2.95 -17.48 -17.46
N THR A 202 -1.64 -17.26 -17.56
CA THR A 202 -1.04 -15.92 -17.61
C THR A 202 -1.36 -15.23 -18.94
N GLU A 203 -1.54 -13.91 -18.90
CA GLU A 203 -1.92 -13.14 -20.10
C GLU A 203 -0.76 -13.01 -21.10
N MET A 204 0.46 -12.80 -20.62
CA MET A 204 1.64 -12.56 -21.47
C MET A 204 2.27 -13.84 -22.01
N GLU A 205 2.59 -14.78 -21.12
CA GLU A 205 3.35 -15.99 -21.47
C GLU A 205 2.46 -17.20 -21.76
N ARG A 206 1.13 -17.06 -21.63
CA ARG A 206 0.14 -18.12 -21.88
C ARG A 206 0.45 -19.44 -21.17
N ARG A 207 0.97 -19.36 -19.95
CA ARG A 207 1.31 -20.52 -19.10
C ARG A 207 0.47 -20.56 -17.83
N ILE A 208 0.34 -21.74 -17.24
CA ILE A 208 -0.26 -21.90 -15.91
C ILE A 208 0.88 -21.90 -14.89
N LEU A 209 0.75 -21.07 -13.86
CA LEU A 209 1.70 -21.04 -12.74
C LEU A 209 1.16 -21.86 -11.56
N PRO A 210 2.03 -22.46 -10.74
CA PRO A 210 1.61 -23.04 -9.47
C PRO A 210 0.85 -22.00 -8.63
N PRO A 211 -0.37 -22.29 -8.13
CA PRO A 211 -1.20 -21.35 -7.39
C PRO A 211 -0.76 -21.21 -5.92
N HIS A 212 0.54 -21.25 -5.66
CA HIS A 212 1.09 -21.08 -4.32
C HIS A 212 1.18 -19.58 -3.97
N LEU A 213 0.91 -19.31 -2.69
CA LEU A 213 1.21 -18.04 -2.04
C LEU A 213 2.18 -18.34 -0.90
N VAL A 214 3.47 -18.16 -1.15
CA VAL A 214 4.55 -18.60 -0.23
C VAL A 214 5.04 -17.50 0.70
N ALA A 215 4.89 -16.24 0.28
CA ALA A 215 5.23 -15.08 1.09
C ALA A 215 4.42 -13.84 0.67
N LEU A 216 4.28 -12.90 1.60
CA LEU A 216 3.88 -11.53 1.31
C LEU A 216 5.01 -10.56 1.62
N THR A 217 5.11 -9.48 0.84
CA THR A 217 6.02 -8.37 1.14
C THR A 217 5.26 -7.07 1.30
N THR A 218 5.76 -6.16 2.13
CA THR A 218 5.18 -4.82 2.24
C THR A 218 6.24 -3.80 2.61
N THR A 219 5.91 -2.53 2.41
CA THR A 219 6.71 -1.42 2.89
C THR A 219 5.89 -0.60 3.86
N SER A 220 6.54 -0.12 4.90
CA SER A 220 5.95 0.86 5.80
C SER A 220 5.64 2.18 5.09
N ALA A 221 4.60 2.89 5.57
CA ALA A 221 4.20 4.18 5.00
C ALA A 221 5.24 5.29 5.23
N PHE A 222 5.70 5.41 6.48
CA PHE A 222 6.47 6.56 6.99
C PHE A 222 7.72 6.11 7.78
N GLY A 223 8.51 5.19 7.22
CA GLY A 223 9.63 4.55 7.94
C GLY A 223 9.14 3.59 9.02
N ARG A 224 9.82 3.48 10.17
CA ARG A 224 9.51 2.45 11.18
C ARG A 224 8.02 2.39 11.57
N SER A 225 7.41 1.21 11.40
CA SER A 225 5.96 1.00 11.54
C SER A 225 5.59 0.19 12.79
N SER A 226 4.89 0.82 13.74
CA SER A 226 4.38 0.15 14.96
C SER A 226 3.39 -0.99 14.69
N LEU A 227 2.81 -1.01 13.49
CA LEU A 227 1.90 -2.03 12.99
C LEU A 227 2.59 -3.39 12.82
N TYR A 228 3.79 -3.38 12.22
CA TYR A 228 4.54 -4.58 11.86
C TYR A 228 5.65 -4.90 12.87
N ASN A 229 6.16 -3.88 13.57
CA ASN A 229 7.18 -4.05 14.59
C ASN A 229 6.67 -4.97 15.71
N ARG A 230 7.43 -6.05 15.99
CA ARG A 230 7.11 -7.07 17.02
C ARG A 230 5.76 -7.77 16.77
N LEU A 231 5.29 -7.83 15.53
CA LEU A 231 4.09 -8.58 15.18
C LEU A 231 4.43 -10.08 15.18
N LYS A 232 3.96 -10.77 16.22
CA LYS A 232 4.16 -12.21 16.41
C LYS A 232 2.85 -12.90 16.71
N TYR A 233 2.76 -14.17 16.30
CA TYR A 233 1.78 -15.13 16.80
C TYR A 233 2.55 -16.17 17.63
N ARG A 234 2.32 -16.16 18.95
CA ARG A 234 3.18 -16.88 19.91
C ARG A 234 4.65 -16.47 19.70
N ASP A 235 5.54 -17.43 19.47
CA ASP A 235 6.96 -17.19 19.22
C ASP A 235 7.31 -16.97 17.74
N VAL A 236 6.34 -17.15 16.83
CA VAL A 236 6.54 -17.04 15.39
C VAL A 236 6.40 -15.58 14.96
N ALA A 237 7.43 -15.05 14.29
CA ALA A 237 7.36 -13.75 13.64
C ALA A 237 6.41 -13.80 12.44
N ILE A 238 5.45 -12.88 12.42
CA ILE A 238 4.50 -12.72 11.31
C ILE A 238 5.02 -11.69 10.31
N ALA A 239 5.62 -10.59 10.80
CA ALA A 239 6.27 -9.59 9.98
C ALA A 239 7.75 -9.48 10.36
N GLU A 240 8.63 -9.92 9.46
CA GLU A 240 10.08 -9.88 9.61
C GLU A 240 10.66 -8.68 8.87
N SER A 241 11.47 -7.87 9.55
CA SER A 241 12.10 -6.70 8.93
C SER A 241 13.24 -7.14 8.01
N LEU A 242 13.23 -6.66 6.76
CA LEU A 242 14.29 -6.87 5.77
C LEU A 242 15.20 -5.63 5.61
N GLY A 243 15.14 -4.71 6.57
CA GLY A 243 15.82 -3.42 6.48
C GLY A 243 14.99 -2.38 5.73
N TYR A 244 15.66 -1.49 5.00
CA TYR A 244 15.04 -0.29 4.43
C TYR A 244 15.23 -0.19 2.92
N THR A 245 14.29 0.46 2.24
CA THR A 245 14.47 0.90 0.85
C THR A 245 15.47 2.05 0.76
N GLU A 246 16.02 2.28 -0.43
CA GLU A 246 16.92 3.42 -0.68
C GLU A 246 16.20 4.76 -0.87
N GLY A 247 14.86 4.78 -0.84
CA GLY A 247 14.07 6.01 -0.97
C GLY A 247 13.99 6.57 -2.39
N TYR A 248 13.82 5.70 -3.37
CA TYR A 248 13.46 6.07 -4.75
C TYR A 248 11.95 6.00 -4.96
N GLY A 249 11.39 7.01 -5.63
CA GLY A 249 9.97 7.10 -5.94
C GLY A 249 9.63 8.28 -6.84
N THR A 250 8.41 8.29 -7.37
CA THR A 250 7.95 9.35 -8.28
C THR A 250 7.07 10.40 -7.62
N PHE A 251 6.61 10.15 -6.39
CA PHE A 251 5.46 10.88 -5.82
C PHE A 251 5.70 12.39 -5.67
N HIS A 252 6.91 12.82 -5.33
CA HIS A 252 7.24 14.24 -5.11
C HIS A 252 7.29 15.08 -6.38
N LEU A 253 7.29 14.46 -7.56
CA LEU A 253 7.24 15.11 -8.86
C LEU A 253 5.99 14.69 -9.67
N MET A 254 4.98 14.10 -9.03
CA MET A 254 3.80 13.59 -9.73
C MET A 254 2.95 14.69 -10.37
N GLU A 255 2.91 15.89 -9.79
CA GLU A 255 2.23 17.05 -10.36
C GLU A 255 2.80 17.44 -11.73
N LEU A 256 4.10 17.21 -11.94
CA LEU A 256 4.78 17.48 -13.21
C LEU A 256 4.62 16.35 -14.24
N TYR A 257 4.03 15.22 -13.84
CA TYR A 257 3.92 14.04 -14.71
C TYR A 257 3.15 14.32 -16.03
N PRO A 258 2.01 15.05 -16.05
CA PRO A 258 1.35 15.42 -17.30
C PRO A 258 2.26 16.27 -18.21
N LEU A 259 2.96 17.26 -17.64
CA LEU A 259 3.88 18.13 -18.38
C LEU A 259 5.07 17.35 -18.94
N PHE A 260 5.62 16.39 -18.19
CA PHE A 260 6.65 15.49 -18.69
C PHE A 260 6.17 14.64 -19.87
N ARG A 261 4.90 14.22 -19.86
CA ARG A 261 4.33 13.46 -20.97
C ARG A 261 4.21 14.34 -22.22
N GLU A 262 3.61 15.53 -22.09
CA GLU A 262 3.46 16.48 -23.19
C GLU A 262 4.82 16.87 -23.80
N PHE A 263 5.81 17.15 -22.95
CA PHE A 263 7.18 17.47 -23.38
C PHE A 263 7.80 16.33 -24.20
N LEU A 264 7.74 15.10 -23.71
CA LEU A 264 8.28 13.95 -24.43
C LEU A 264 7.51 13.66 -25.74
N GLU A 265 6.19 13.79 -25.71
CA GLU A 265 5.33 13.59 -26.89
C GLU A 265 5.60 14.64 -27.97
N SER A 266 5.84 15.91 -27.61
CA SER A 266 6.26 16.94 -28.56
C SER A 266 7.61 16.67 -29.24
N GLN A 267 8.43 15.80 -28.64
CA GLN A 267 9.71 15.34 -29.19
C GLN A 267 9.57 13.98 -29.91
N GLY A 268 8.34 13.52 -30.16
CA GLY A 268 8.07 12.25 -30.84
C GLY A 268 8.27 11.01 -29.95
N ILE A 269 8.42 11.17 -28.63
CA ILE A 269 8.63 10.05 -27.71
C ILE A 269 7.28 9.62 -27.14
N SER A 270 6.86 8.40 -27.47
CA SER A 270 5.62 7.83 -26.92
C SER A 270 5.71 7.66 -25.40
N THR A 271 4.76 8.26 -24.69
CA THR A 271 4.58 8.07 -23.24
C THR A 271 3.42 7.13 -22.91
N TYR A 272 2.85 6.47 -23.94
CA TYR A 272 1.76 5.52 -23.78
C TYR A 272 2.11 4.47 -22.71
N GLY A 273 1.14 4.20 -21.84
CA GLY A 273 1.26 3.25 -20.76
C GLY A 273 0.10 2.26 -20.78
N GLY A 274 0.28 1.13 -20.11
CA GLY A 274 -0.76 0.11 -20.01
C GLY A 274 -0.17 -1.25 -19.74
N PHE A 275 -1.02 -2.27 -19.82
CA PHE A 275 -0.56 -3.65 -19.77
C PHE A 275 0.34 -3.93 -20.99
N GLY A 276 1.46 -4.62 -20.78
CA GLY A 276 2.42 -4.96 -21.84
C GLY A 276 3.44 -3.87 -22.21
N THR A 277 3.35 -2.64 -21.70
CA THR A 277 4.28 -1.54 -22.05
C THR A 277 5.58 -1.53 -21.24
N GLY A 278 5.87 -2.61 -20.51
CA GLY A 278 7.04 -2.74 -19.63
C GLY A 278 6.82 -2.24 -18.20
N PRO A 279 7.73 -2.60 -17.27
CA PRO A 279 7.59 -2.30 -15.85
C PRO A 279 7.86 -0.82 -15.55
N ARG A 280 7.20 -0.29 -14.51
CA ARG A 280 7.45 1.06 -13.95
C ARG A 280 7.40 2.17 -15.02
N ARG A 281 6.41 2.16 -15.92
CA ARG A 281 6.30 3.14 -17.02
C ARG A 281 6.38 4.60 -16.56
N LYS A 282 5.67 4.96 -15.49
CA LYS A 282 5.72 6.32 -14.91
C LYS A 282 7.15 6.73 -14.54
N TRP A 283 7.88 5.85 -13.85
CA TRP A 283 9.29 6.05 -13.52
C TRP A 283 10.14 6.26 -14.78
N GLN A 284 10.00 5.38 -15.78
CA GLN A 284 10.75 5.48 -17.03
C GLN A 284 10.48 6.79 -17.77
N THR A 285 9.23 7.23 -17.82
CA THR A 285 8.85 8.53 -18.40
C THR A 285 9.53 9.68 -17.67
N MET A 286 9.52 9.68 -16.33
CA MET A 286 10.12 10.75 -15.54
C MET A 286 11.65 10.78 -15.67
N VAL A 287 12.31 9.62 -15.66
CA VAL A 287 13.76 9.53 -15.93
C VAL A 287 14.09 10.15 -17.28
N ARG A 288 13.39 9.77 -18.35
CA ARG A 288 13.62 10.29 -19.69
C ARG A 288 13.37 11.79 -19.80
N ALA A 289 12.33 12.30 -19.14
CA ALA A 289 12.02 13.73 -19.13
C ALA A 289 13.10 14.51 -18.38
N LEU A 290 13.51 14.04 -17.19
CA LEU A 290 14.57 14.66 -16.40
C LEU A 290 15.88 14.72 -17.17
N GLU A 291 16.34 13.60 -17.73
CA GLU A 291 17.59 13.52 -18.49
C GLU A 291 17.61 14.49 -19.68
N ARG A 292 16.47 14.63 -20.38
CA ARG A 292 16.34 15.54 -21.52
C ARG A 292 16.27 17.02 -21.13
N LEU A 293 15.79 17.31 -19.92
CA LEU A 293 15.80 18.65 -19.34
C LEU A 293 17.15 18.99 -18.68
N GLY A 294 18.17 18.12 -18.79
CA GLY A 294 19.49 18.32 -18.20
C GLY A 294 19.60 17.92 -16.72
N PHE A 295 18.61 17.20 -16.19
CA PHE A 295 18.58 16.74 -14.80
C PHE A 295 19.00 15.27 -14.65
N SER A 296 19.54 14.93 -13.47
CA SER A 296 19.88 13.55 -13.15
C SER A 296 18.65 12.74 -12.76
N ALA A 297 18.61 11.46 -13.18
CA ALA A 297 17.62 10.49 -12.70
C ALA A 297 17.63 10.31 -11.17
N GLU A 298 18.74 10.66 -10.51
CA GLU A 298 18.86 10.66 -9.04
C GLU A 298 17.89 11.63 -8.36
N PHE A 299 17.25 12.55 -9.10
CA PHE A 299 16.23 13.45 -8.55
C PHE A 299 14.95 12.71 -8.17
N LEU A 300 14.81 11.45 -8.58
CA LEU A 300 13.78 10.56 -8.10
C LEU A 300 14.13 9.90 -6.74
N ARG A 301 15.33 10.11 -6.22
CA ARG A 301 15.77 9.67 -4.89
C ARG A 301 15.36 10.69 -3.82
N HIS A 302 14.10 10.65 -3.42
CA HIS A 302 13.55 11.51 -2.37
C HIS A 302 14.08 11.18 -0.96
N GLY A 303 14.88 10.11 -0.78
CA GLY A 303 15.56 9.77 0.48
C GLY A 303 14.67 9.19 1.58
N ILE A 304 13.37 9.05 1.33
CA ILE A 304 12.41 8.49 2.29
C ILE A 304 12.57 6.96 2.30
N LYS A 305 13.38 6.50 3.25
CA LYS A 305 13.65 5.08 3.46
C LYS A 305 12.47 4.42 4.17
N ARG A 306 11.81 3.48 3.49
CA ARG A 306 10.69 2.70 4.05
C ARG A 306 11.21 1.36 4.53
N GLU A 307 10.90 1.02 5.77
CA GLU A 307 11.16 -0.32 6.29
C GLU A 307 10.38 -1.35 5.48
N VAL A 308 11.04 -2.43 5.08
CA VAL A 308 10.50 -3.53 4.29
C VAL A 308 10.20 -4.69 5.22
N PHE A 309 9.04 -5.31 5.06
CA PHE A 309 8.64 -6.46 5.84
C PHE A 309 8.31 -7.67 4.96
N LEU A 310 8.72 -8.84 5.44
CA LEU A 310 8.40 -10.15 4.89
C LEU A 310 7.40 -10.87 5.82
N PHE A 311 6.34 -11.39 5.23
CA PHE A 311 5.40 -12.29 5.87
C PHE A 311 5.61 -13.68 5.26
N ARG A 312 6.27 -14.57 6.00
CA ARG A 312 6.48 -15.95 5.56
C ARG A 312 5.20 -16.75 5.77
N LEU A 313 4.73 -17.39 4.70
CA LEU A 313 3.56 -18.28 4.74
C LEU A 313 3.95 -19.76 4.69
N ILE A 314 5.23 -20.03 4.47
CA ILE A 314 5.85 -21.36 4.45
C ILE A 314 7.11 -21.35 5.33
N ASP A 315 7.44 -22.49 5.92
CA ASP A 315 8.62 -22.62 6.79
C ASP A 315 9.91 -22.82 6.01
N ASN A 316 9.84 -23.46 4.83
CA ASN A 316 10.99 -23.73 3.97
C ASN A 316 11.20 -22.66 2.87
N LEU A 317 10.91 -21.38 3.16
CA LEU A 317 10.87 -20.33 2.13
C LEU A 317 12.17 -20.18 1.34
N GLU A 318 13.34 -20.12 1.98
CA GLU A 318 14.63 -20.01 1.32
C GLU A 318 14.89 -21.23 0.43
N ALA A 319 14.76 -22.43 0.98
CA ALA A 319 14.97 -23.68 0.24
C ALA A 319 14.04 -23.78 -0.98
N TYR A 320 12.79 -23.37 -0.83
CA TYR A 320 11.81 -23.34 -1.91
C TYR A 320 12.16 -22.31 -3.00
N MET A 321 12.47 -21.06 -2.60
CA MET A 321 12.79 -19.98 -3.55
C MET A 321 14.16 -20.16 -4.23
N GLU A 322 15.03 -21.00 -3.68
CA GLU A 322 16.31 -21.41 -4.27
C GLU A 322 16.19 -22.71 -5.08
N GLY A 323 15.00 -23.32 -5.15
CA GLY A 323 14.75 -24.56 -5.88
C GLY A 323 15.35 -25.83 -5.25
N ARG A 324 15.82 -25.75 -3.99
CA ARG A 324 16.27 -26.92 -3.20
C ARG A 324 15.08 -27.78 -2.78
N ASP A 325 13.97 -27.14 -2.42
CA ASP A 325 12.70 -27.82 -2.16
C ASP A 325 11.72 -27.56 -3.30
N THR A 326 10.99 -28.59 -3.73
CA THR A 326 10.00 -28.49 -4.82
C THR A 326 8.59 -28.23 -4.33
N THR A 327 8.32 -28.38 -3.03
CA THR A 327 7.00 -28.21 -2.42
C THR A 327 7.04 -27.25 -1.23
N PRO A 328 6.05 -26.34 -1.11
CA PRO A 328 5.97 -25.43 0.03
C PRO A 328 5.44 -26.14 1.29
N VAL A 329 6.12 -25.97 2.42
CA VAL A 329 5.68 -26.41 3.74
C VAL A 329 4.93 -25.27 4.42
N TYR A 330 3.61 -25.25 4.27
CA TYR A 330 2.77 -24.14 4.74
C TYR A 330 2.69 -24.02 6.26
N ARG A 331 2.83 -22.79 6.76
CA ARG A 331 2.48 -22.45 8.13
C ARG A 331 0.98 -22.61 8.34
N ASN A 332 0.62 -23.30 9.41
CA ASN A 332 -0.76 -23.41 9.86
C ASN A 332 -1.11 -22.21 10.75
N LEU A 333 -1.77 -21.22 10.17
CA LEU A 333 -2.18 -19.98 10.84
C LEU A 333 -3.70 -19.79 10.66
N PRO A 334 -4.55 -20.53 11.39
CA PRO A 334 -5.99 -20.38 11.28
C PRO A 334 -6.43 -18.96 11.65
N PHE A 335 -7.37 -18.41 10.88
CA PHE A 335 -7.88 -17.06 11.12
C PHE A 335 -8.44 -16.88 12.54
N SER A 336 -9.20 -17.86 13.04
CA SER A 336 -9.75 -17.87 14.40
C SER A 336 -8.68 -17.70 15.48
N ASP A 337 -7.57 -18.41 15.33
CA ASP A 337 -6.49 -18.41 16.30
C ASP A 337 -5.75 -17.06 16.30
N LEU A 338 -5.58 -16.46 15.13
CA LEU A 338 -4.99 -15.14 14.97
C LEU A 338 -5.87 -14.04 15.58
N VAL A 339 -7.20 -14.15 15.42
CA VAL A 339 -8.18 -13.26 16.06
C VAL A 339 -8.10 -13.39 17.59
N ALA A 340 -8.15 -14.62 18.11
CA ALA A 340 -8.09 -14.88 19.55
C ALA A 340 -6.78 -14.36 20.15
N TRP A 341 -5.66 -14.60 19.47
CA TRP A 341 -4.37 -14.08 19.89
C TRP A 341 -4.32 -12.54 19.90
N TRP A 342 -4.85 -11.89 18.86
CA TRP A 342 -4.92 -10.42 18.84
C TRP A 342 -5.78 -9.88 19.99
N ARG A 343 -6.91 -10.53 20.27
CA ARG A 343 -7.84 -10.14 21.33
C ARG A 343 -7.12 -10.10 22.68
N GLU A 344 -6.51 -11.21 23.08
CA GLU A 344 -5.81 -11.35 24.35
C GLU A 344 -4.56 -10.47 24.42
N ARG A 345 -3.76 -10.47 23.35
CA ARG A 345 -2.43 -9.84 23.38
C ARG A 345 -2.49 -8.32 23.30
N TRP A 346 -3.49 -7.78 22.59
CA TRP A 346 -3.53 -6.36 22.24
C TRP A 346 -4.87 -5.70 22.52
N LEU A 347 -6.01 -6.28 22.14
CA LEU A 347 -7.30 -5.60 22.29
C LEU A 347 -7.63 -5.35 23.76
N LEU A 348 -7.75 -6.40 24.58
CA LEU A 348 -8.22 -6.27 25.96
C LEU A 348 -7.28 -5.36 26.79
N PRO A 349 -5.94 -5.53 26.73
CA PRO A 349 -5.02 -4.62 27.43
C PRO A 349 -5.04 -3.18 26.89
N ARG A 350 -5.46 -2.95 25.64
CA ARG A 350 -5.55 -1.61 25.04
C ARG A 350 -6.78 -0.88 25.54
N VAL A 351 -7.90 -1.57 25.67
CA VAL A 351 -9.18 -1.02 26.14
C VAL A 351 -9.07 -0.45 27.55
N GLU A 352 -8.29 -1.08 28.42
CA GLU A 352 -8.03 -0.58 29.78
C GLU A 352 -7.24 0.75 29.80
N ARG A 353 -6.48 1.05 28.74
CA ARG A 353 -5.53 2.17 28.70
C ARG A 353 -6.00 3.35 27.86
N VAL A 354 -6.93 3.13 26.95
CA VAL A 354 -7.38 4.11 25.95
C VAL A 354 -8.88 4.08 25.88
N HIS A 355 -9.49 5.26 25.96
CA HIS A 355 -10.93 5.46 26.10
C HIS A 355 -11.51 6.32 24.96
N GLU A 356 -10.64 7.02 24.22
CA GLU A 356 -10.98 7.92 23.11
C GLU A 356 -11.79 7.23 22.00
N TRP A 357 -11.65 5.92 21.87
CA TRP A 357 -12.42 5.12 20.92
C TRP A 357 -13.93 5.11 21.23
N LYS A 358 -14.35 5.28 22.49
CA LYS A 358 -15.77 5.29 22.91
C LYS A 358 -16.50 6.56 22.44
N GLU A 359 -15.78 7.68 22.44
CA GLU A 359 -16.29 8.98 22.04
C GLU A 359 -16.27 9.17 20.51
N TRP A 360 -15.66 8.24 19.78
CA TRP A 360 -15.64 8.31 18.32
C TRP A 360 -17.06 8.28 17.74
N ARG A 361 -17.30 9.15 16.76
CA ARG A 361 -18.56 9.25 16.02
C ARG A 361 -18.27 9.16 14.53
N ASN A 362 -19.04 8.34 13.82
CA ASN A 362 -18.79 8.09 12.40
C ASN A 362 -19.07 9.32 11.53
N GLU A 363 -19.79 10.32 12.03
CA GLU A 363 -19.97 11.62 11.36
C GLU A 363 -18.65 12.33 11.11
N GLU A 364 -17.62 12.10 11.93
CA GLU A 364 -16.28 12.67 11.73
C GLU A 364 -15.63 12.23 10.41
N ILE A 365 -16.08 11.11 9.84
CA ILE A 365 -15.66 10.64 8.52
C ILE A 365 -16.10 11.65 7.45
N LYS A 366 -17.29 12.23 7.56
CA LYS A 366 -17.76 13.29 6.64
C LYS A 366 -16.83 14.49 6.70
N ASN A 367 -16.44 14.91 7.90
CA ASN A 367 -15.56 16.06 8.10
C ASN A 367 -14.18 15.80 7.49
N ARG A 368 -13.63 14.59 7.66
CA ARG A 368 -12.32 14.20 7.10
C ARG A 368 -12.31 14.05 5.58
N LEU A 369 -13.45 13.73 4.97
CA LEU A 369 -13.57 13.49 3.52
C LEU A 369 -14.14 14.69 2.76
N ARG A 370 -14.58 15.75 3.44
CA ARG A 370 -14.99 17.01 2.82
C ARG A 370 -13.78 17.91 2.61
N ILE A 371 -13.65 18.46 1.42
CA ILE A 371 -12.70 19.53 1.13
C ILE A 371 -13.46 20.86 1.20
N GLY A 372 -12.93 21.85 1.93
CA GLY A 372 -13.48 23.21 1.91
C GLY A 372 -13.29 23.85 0.53
N GLN A 373 -14.24 24.66 0.08
CA GLN A 373 -14.24 25.24 -1.28
C GLN A 373 -12.93 25.98 -1.63
N ASP A 374 -12.27 26.60 -0.65
CA ASP A 374 -11.01 27.32 -0.82
C ASP A 374 -9.83 26.40 -1.23
N LYS A 375 -9.81 25.14 -0.76
CA LYS A 375 -8.75 24.17 -1.10
C LYS A 375 -8.92 23.56 -2.50
N VAL A 376 -10.11 23.62 -3.08
CA VAL A 376 -10.35 23.14 -4.45
C VAL A 376 -9.72 24.09 -5.46
N ALA A 377 -9.76 25.41 -5.19
CA ALA A 377 -9.15 26.42 -6.05
C ALA A 377 -7.61 26.37 -6.05
N GLU A 378 -6.99 26.07 -4.91
CA GLU A 378 -5.52 25.96 -4.80
C GLU A 378 -4.91 24.71 -5.48
N VAL A 379 -5.69 23.64 -5.67
CA VAL A 379 -5.22 22.36 -6.27
C VAL A 379 -5.45 22.30 -7.78
N ILE A 380 -6.29 23.19 -8.33
CA ILE A 380 -6.62 23.24 -9.77
C ILE A 380 -5.68 24.18 -10.56
N LEU A 381 -4.89 25.01 -9.87
CA LEU A 381 -3.80 25.82 -10.43
C LEU A 381 -2.47 25.06 -10.36
#